data_AF-A0A935S1E7-F1
#
_entry.id   AF-A0A935S1E7-F1
#
_cell.length_a   1.000
_cell.length_b   1.000
_cell.length_c   1.000
_cell.angle_alpha   90.00
_cell.angle_beta   90.00
_cell.angle_gamma   90.00
#
_symmetry.space_group_name_H-M   'P 1'
#
loop_
_entity.id
_entity.type
_entity.pdbx_description
1 polymer ?
#
loop_
_entity_poly.entity_id
_entity_poly.type
_entity_poly.pdbx_seq_one_letter_code
_entity_poly.pdbx_strand_id
1 'polypeptide(L)'
;MNLNLSKLKHLTSISYTQLLKLSLTIVLTCFSFQIKAQSEEELKKQAEQLFEDEDYIKAYKHYAQLVSNHSADPLYNYRLGLYDLCRAR
;
A
#
# COMPACT_ATOMS: atom_id res chain seq x y z
N MET A 1 14.77 34.72 7.94
CA MET A 1 13.56 34.16 8.56
C MET A 1 13.68 34.36 10.07
N ASN A 2 12.94 35.31 10.66
CA ASN A 2 13.06 35.65 12.08
C ASN A 2 12.20 34.70 12.93
N LEU A 3 12.85 33.75 13.61
CA LEU A 3 12.17 32.82 14.52
C LEU A 3 11.84 33.54 15.83
N ASN A 4 10.55 33.69 16.10
CA ASN A 4 10.05 34.42 17.25
C ASN A 4 10.18 33.55 18.52
N LEU A 5 11.13 33.89 19.40
CA LEU A 5 11.46 33.15 20.63
C LEU A 5 10.25 32.92 21.56
N SER A 6 9.24 33.79 21.48
CA SER A 6 8.00 33.67 22.26
C SER A 6 7.20 32.39 21.93
N LYS A 7 7.25 31.93 20.67
CA LYS A 7 6.58 30.69 20.23
C LYS A 7 7.28 29.44 20.74
N LEU A 8 8.60 29.51 21.00
CA LEU A 8 9.36 28.39 21.56
C LEU A 8 8.99 28.10 23.02
N LYS A 9 8.64 29.12 23.81
CA LYS A 9 8.26 28.94 25.23
C LYS A 9 6.96 28.15 25.42
N HIS A 10 6.06 28.19 24.44
CA HIS A 10 4.84 27.39 24.45
C HIS A 10 5.13 25.89 24.19
N LEU A 11 6.23 25.55 23.51
CA LEU A 11 6.65 24.16 23.34
C LEU A 11 7.20 23.57 24.64
N THR A 12 7.76 24.41 25.52
CA THR A 12 8.32 23.99 26.82
C THR A 12 7.27 23.87 27.94
N SER A 13 6.00 24.23 27.71
CA SER A 13 4.91 24.09 28.71
C SER A 13 4.14 22.78 28.59
N ILE A 14 4.58 21.85 27.73
CA ILE A 14 3.94 20.56 27.53
C ILE A 14 4.21 19.69 28.75
N SER A 15 3.13 19.18 29.37
CA SER A 15 3.26 18.33 30.54
C SER A 15 3.85 16.97 30.16
N TYR A 16 4.58 16.35 31.09
CA TYR A 16 5.17 15.03 30.89
C TYR A 16 4.13 13.97 30.48
N THR A 17 2.89 14.10 30.97
CA THR A 17 1.75 13.25 30.60
C THR A 17 1.31 13.40 29.14
N GLN A 18 1.47 14.58 28.55
CA GLN A 18 1.19 14.82 27.13
C GLN A 18 2.31 14.26 26.24
N LEU A 19 3.57 14.36 26.67
CA LEU A 19 4.72 13.76 25.98
C LEU A 19 4.62 12.22 25.94
N LEU A 20 4.22 11.60 27.04
CA LEU A 20 4.00 10.15 27.13
C LEU A 20 2.89 9.64 26.21
N LYS A 21 1.79 10.39 26.10
CA LYS A 21 0.69 10.06 25.18
C LYS A 21 1.15 10.18 23.73
N LEU A 22 1.86 11.26 23.41
CA LEU A 22 2.40 11.49 22.07
C LEU A 22 3.38 10.38 21.64
N SER A 23 4.29 9.98 22.54
CA SER A 23 5.24 8.90 22.25
C SER A 23 4.55 7.56 22.03
N LEU A 24 3.53 7.24 22.84
CA LEU A 24 2.73 6.03 22.67
C LEU A 24 1.98 6.02 21.34
N THR A 25 1.38 7.14 20.94
CA THR A 25 0.68 7.27 19.65
C THR A 25 1.64 7.09 18.47
N ILE A 26 2.83 7.69 18.53
CA ILE A 26 3.85 7.57 17.46
C ILE A 26 4.29 6.11 17.30
N VAL A 27 4.59 5.42 18.40
CA VAL A 27 4.97 4.00 18.38
C VAL A 27 3.87 3.15 17.74
N LEU A 28 2.60 3.39 18.08
CA LEU A 28 1.46 2.64 17.53
C LEU A 28 1.33 2.83 15.99
N THR A 29 1.56 4.04 15.49
CA THR A 29 1.44 4.35 14.05
C THR A 29 2.60 3.82 13.19
N CYS A 30 3.80 3.64 13.77
CA CYS A 30 4.96 3.18 13.02
C CYS A 30 4.90 1.68 12.65
N PHE A 31 4.16 0.86 13.39
CA PHE A 31 4.05 -0.58 13.14
C PHE A 31 3.19 -0.95 11.93
N SER A 32 2.36 -0.02 11.41
CA SER A 32 1.43 -0.32 10.31
C SER A 32 2.07 -0.37 8.91
N PHE A 33 3.39 -0.12 8.77
CA PHE A 33 4.01 0.17 7.47
C PHE A 33 4.83 -0.97 6.81
N GLN A 34 4.80 -2.21 7.29
CA GLN A 34 5.75 -3.25 6.84
C GLN A 34 5.20 -4.41 5.96
N ILE A 35 4.02 -4.31 5.33
CA ILE A 35 3.41 -5.44 4.58
C ILE A 35 3.34 -5.18 3.06
N LYS A 36 4.45 -4.87 2.37
CA LYS A 36 4.38 -4.63 0.91
C LYS A 36 5.28 -5.52 0.04
N ALA A 37 6.53 -5.77 0.45
CA ALA A 37 7.51 -6.43 -0.44
C ALA A 37 7.36 -7.96 -0.51
N GLN A 38 7.15 -8.66 0.60
CA GLN A 38 7.02 -10.13 0.60
C GLN A 38 5.69 -10.61 0.00
N SER A 39 4.64 -9.78 0.07
CA SER A 39 3.32 -10.11 -0.49
C SER A 39 3.23 -9.95 -1.99
N GLU A 40 4.05 -9.08 -2.59
CA GLU A 40 3.90 -8.71 -4.01
C GLU A 40 4.42 -9.79 -4.96
N GLU A 41 5.58 -10.40 -4.65
CA GLU A 41 6.11 -11.50 -5.47
C GLU A 41 5.21 -12.74 -5.41
N GLU A 42 4.67 -13.05 -4.23
CA GLU A 42 3.69 -14.12 -4.05
C GLU A 42 2.38 -13.81 -4.80
N LEU A 43 1.92 -12.55 -4.75
CA LEU A 43 0.76 -12.08 -5.51
C LEU A 43 0.96 -12.27 -7.02
N LYS A 44 2.15 -11.93 -7.53
CA LYS A 44 2.52 -12.09 -8.94
C LYS A 44 2.50 -13.56 -9.34
N LYS A 45 3.11 -14.43 -8.53
CA LYS A 45 3.16 -15.87 -8.78
C LYS A 45 1.77 -16.49 -8.81
N GLN A 46 0.90 -16.13 -7.86
CA GLN A 46 -0.50 -16.58 -7.84
C GLN A 46 -1.28 -16.07 -9.05
N ALA A 47 -1.10 -14.80 -9.43
CA ALA A 47 -1.73 -14.24 -10.61
C ALA A 47 -1.33 -14.99 -11.89
N GLU A 48 -0.04 -15.33 -12.03
CA GLU A 48 0.48 -16.11 -13.15
C GLU A 48 -0.08 -17.52 -13.19
N GLN A 49 -0.04 -18.26 -12.08
CA GLN A 49 -0.58 -19.61 -12.03
C GLN A 49 -2.06 -19.65 -12.43
N LEU A 50 -2.88 -18.77 -11.85
CA LEU A 50 -4.31 -18.69 -12.18
C LEU A 50 -4.57 -18.31 -13.64
N PHE A 51 -3.69 -17.51 -14.23
CA PHE A 51 -3.80 -17.13 -15.63
C PHE A 51 -3.45 -18.27 -16.58
N GLU A 52 -2.39 -19.02 -16.27
CA GLU A 52 -1.98 -20.23 -17.02
C GLU A 52 -3.01 -21.36 -16.86
N ASP A 53 -3.67 -21.46 -15.70
CA ASP A 53 -4.77 -22.41 -15.43
C ASP A 53 -6.11 -21.98 -16.07
N GLU A 54 -6.12 -20.89 -16.86
CA GLU A 54 -7.30 -20.28 -17.48
C GLU A 54 -8.41 -19.84 -16.49
N ASP A 55 -8.11 -19.78 -15.18
CA ASP A 55 -8.99 -19.22 -14.16
C ASP A 55 -8.92 -17.69 -14.15
N TYR A 56 -9.36 -17.10 -15.26
CA TYR A 56 -9.27 -15.65 -15.50
C TYR A 56 -10.05 -14.83 -14.46
N ILE A 57 -11.10 -15.40 -13.85
CA ILE A 57 -11.89 -14.73 -12.80
C ILE A 57 -11.02 -14.51 -11.55
N LYS A 58 -10.28 -15.53 -11.12
CA LYS A 58 -9.39 -15.37 -9.97
C LYS A 58 -8.13 -14.58 -10.34
N ALA A 59 -7.55 -14.84 -11.51
CA ALA A 59 -6.39 -14.11 -12.01
C ALA A 59 -6.65 -12.60 -12.08
N TYR A 60 -7.82 -12.18 -12.56
CA TYR A 60 -8.24 -10.78 -12.63
C TYR A 60 -8.09 -10.05 -11.29
N LYS A 61 -8.50 -10.67 -10.17
CA LYS A 61 -8.43 -10.04 -8.85
C LYS A 61 -6.98 -9.72 -8.46
N HIS A 62 -6.07 -10.64 -8.74
CA HIS A 62 -4.66 -10.45 -8.44
C HIS A 62 -4.01 -9.43 -9.40
N TYR A 63 -4.31 -9.49 -10.70
CA TYR A 63 -3.83 -8.48 -11.65
C TYR A 63 -4.37 -7.08 -11.38
N ALA A 64 -5.62 -6.92 -10.93
CA ALA A 64 -6.17 -5.63 -10.54
C ALA A 64 -5.37 -5.01 -9.38
N GLN A 65 -4.98 -5.83 -8.40
CA GLN A 65 -4.12 -5.41 -7.31
C GLN A 65 -2.70 -5.06 -7.79
N LEU A 66 -2.14 -5.83 -8.72
CA LEU A 66 -0.82 -5.52 -9.32
C LEU A 66 -0.87 -4.20 -10.10
N VAL A 67 -1.89 -3.96 -10.93
CA VAL A 67 -2.09 -2.71 -11.67
C VAL A 67 -2.27 -1.52 -10.74
N SER A 68 -2.96 -1.69 -9.59
CA SER A 68 -3.10 -0.60 -8.62
C SER A 68 -1.75 -0.11 -8.07
N ASN A 69 -0.75 -1.01 -8.00
CA ASN A 69 0.60 -0.70 -7.55
C ASN A 69 1.55 -0.33 -8.71
N HIS A 70 1.30 -0.88 -9.91
CA HIS A 70 2.14 -0.81 -11.11
C HIS A 70 1.31 -0.45 -12.33
N SER A 71 0.67 0.71 -12.29
CA SER A 71 -0.30 1.14 -13.31
C SER A 71 0.29 1.28 -14.71
N ALA A 72 1.59 1.50 -14.84
CA ALA A 72 2.30 1.61 -16.11
C ALA A 72 2.85 0.28 -16.65
N ASP A 73 2.73 -0.83 -15.91
CA ASP A 73 3.25 -2.12 -16.37
C ASP A 73 2.39 -2.67 -17.52
N PRO A 74 2.95 -2.81 -18.74
CA PRO A 74 2.16 -3.21 -19.90
C PRO A 74 1.67 -4.66 -19.81
N LEU A 75 2.41 -5.56 -19.15
CA LEU A 75 2.04 -6.96 -19.01
C LEU A 75 0.83 -7.12 -18.09
N TYR A 76 0.82 -6.44 -16.96
CA TYR A 76 -0.32 -6.49 -16.04
C TYR A 76 -1.58 -5.90 -16.66
N ASN A 77 -1.46 -4.77 -17.37
CA ASN A 77 -2.58 -4.19 -18.09
C ASN A 77 -3.10 -5.10 -19.21
N TYR A 78 -2.21 -5.76 -19.96
CA TYR A 78 -2.60 -6.72 -20.99
C TYR A 78 -3.37 -7.92 -20.41
N ARG A 79 -2.82 -8.55 -19.36
CA ARG A 79 -3.45 -9.72 -18.73
C ARG A 79 -4.77 -9.37 -18.04
N LEU A 80 -4.88 -8.17 -17.48
CA LEU A 80 -6.14 -7.66 -16.93
C LEU A 80 -7.20 -7.47 -18.03
N GLY A 81 -6.83 -6.90 -19.18
CA GLY A 81 -7.76 -6.68 -20.30
C GLY A 81 -8.24 -7.97 -20.98
N LEU A 82 -7.46 -9.05 -20.93
CA LEU A 82 -7.90 -10.36 -21.44
C LEU A 82 -9.08 -10.94 -20.68
N TYR A 83 -9.21 -10.63 -19.38
CA TYR A 83 -10.40 -11.01 -18.62
C TYR A 83 -11.67 -10.41 -19.23
N ASP A 84 -11.64 -9.12 -19.61
CA ASP A 84 -12.78 -8.44 -20.22
C ASP A 84 -13.14 -9.05 -21.57
N LEU A 85 -12.14 -9.50 -22.33
CA LEU A 85 -12.34 -10.21 -23.60
C LEU A 85 -13.01 -11.59 -23.37
N CYS A 86 -12.51 -12.38 -22.42
CA CYS A 86 -13.07 -13.70 -22.10
C CYS A 86 -14.48 -13.62 -21.52
N ARG A 87 -14.80 -12.56 -20.76
CA ARG A 87 -16.13 -12.33 -20.20
C ARG A 87 -17.18 -11.94 -21.25
N ALA A 88 -16.76 -11.33 -22.36
CA ALA A 88 -17.65 -10.87 -23.42
C ALA A 88 -18.08 -11.99 -24.39
N ARG A 89 -17.64 -13.24 -24.16
CA ARG A 89 -17.88 -14.41 -25.01
C ARG A 89 -18.83 -15.39 -24.32
#